data_AF-B6XCU0-F1
#
_entry.id   AF-B6XCU0-F1
#
_cell.length_a   1.000
_cell.length_b   1.000
_cell.length_c   1.000
_cell.angle_alpha   90.00
_cell.angle_beta   90.00
_cell.angle_gamma   90.00
#
_symmetry.space_group_name_H-M   'P 1'
#
loop_
_entity.id
_entity.type
_entity.pdbx_description
1 polymer ?
#
loop_
_entity_poly.entity_id
_entity_poly.type
_entity_poly.pdbx_seq_one_letter_code
_entity_poly.pdbx_strand_id
1 'polypeptide(L)'
;MKAQLAAALPKHITSDRMIRIVSTEIRKTPSLANCDIQSFIGAVVQCSQLGLEPGNALGHAYLLPFGNGKSDNGKSNVQLIIGYRGMIDLARRSGQIISISARTVRQGDNFHFEYGLNENLTHIPEGNEDSPITHVYAVARLKDEGVQFEVMTYNQIEKVRDSSKAGKNGPWVTHWEEMAKKTVIRRLFKYLPVSIEMQKAVILDEKAEANIEQDHSAIFEAEFEEVDSNGN
;
A
#
# COMPACT_ATOMS: atom_id res chain seq x y z
N MET A 1 -28.93 1.56 3.85
CA MET A 1 -27.50 1.47 4.23
C MET A 1 -27.24 0.48 5.35
N LYS A 2 -27.79 0.66 6.57
CA LYS A 2 -27.45 -0.22 7.73
C LYS A 2 -27.73 -1.71 7.50
N ALA A 3 -28.88 -2.06 6.89
CA ALA A 3 -29.25 -3.45 6.59
C ALA A 3 -28.38 -4.10 5.50
N GLN A 4 -28.07 -3.37 4.42
CA GLN A 4 -27.19 -3.86 3.33
C GLN A 4 -25.73 -3.98 3.77
N LEU A 5 -25.27 -3.08 4.66
CA LEU A 5 -23.95 -3.18 5.27
C LEU A 5 -23.86 -4.39 6.21
N ALA A 6 -24.87 -4.62 7.05
CA ALA A 6 -24.86 -5.73 8.00
C ALA A 6 -24.79 -7.12 7.34
N ALA A 7 -25.33 -7.29 6.13
CA ALA A 7 -25.32 -8.54 5.39
C ALA A 7 -23.98 -8.84 4.67
N ALA A 8 -23.10 -7.84 4.55
CA ALA A 8 -21.91 -7.85 3.71
C ALA A 8 -20.62 -7.60 4.50
N LEU A 9 -20.71 -7.60 5.84
CA LEU A 9 -19.60 -7.29 6.74
C LEU A 9 -19.15 -8.55 7.49
N PRO A 10 -17.83 -8.80 7.58
CA PRO A 10 -17.27 -9.84 8.43
C PRO A 10 -17.74 -9.70 9.88
N LYS A 11 -17.90 -10.81 10.60
CA LYS A 11 -18.44 -10.85 11.99
C LYS A 11 -17.72 -9.91 12.97
N HIS A 12 -16.46 -9.57 12.73
CA HIS A 12 -15.66 -8.65 13.55
C HIS A 12 -15.77 -7.17 13.17
N ILE A 13 -16.47 -6.82 12.08
CA ILE A 13 -16.74 -5.43 11.68
C ILE A 13 -18.20 -5.10 11.97
N THR A 14 -18.45 -4.34 13.03
CA THR A 14 -19.81 -3.88 13.34
C THR A 14 -20.30 -2.84 12.34
N SER A 15 -21.61 -2.82 12.08
CA SER A 15 -22.23 -1.82 11.19
C SER A 15 -21.92 -0.38 11.61
N ASP A 16 -21.85 -0.13 12.92
CA ASP A 16 -21.59 1.22 13.45
C ASP A 16 -20.13 1.63 13.24
N ARG A 17 -19.18 0.70 13.40
CA ARG A 17 -17.76 0.94 13.06
C ARG A 17 -17.60 1.24 11.57
N MET A 18 -18.27 0.46 10.72
CA MET A 18 -18.25 0.66 9.28
C MET A 18 -18.80 2.03 8.88
N ILE A 19 -19.95 2.43 9.42
CA ILE A 19 -20.54 3.76 9.16
C ILE A 19 -19.55 4.86 9.57
N ARG A 20 -18.87 4.72 10.72
CA ARG A 20 -17.86 5.70 11.18
C ARG A 20 -16.68 5.81 10.23
N ILE A 21 -16.13 4.67 9.79
CA ILE A 21 -15.01 4.61 8.83
C ILE A 21 -15.43 5.28 7.52
N VAL A 22 -16.53 4.83 6.91
CA VAL A 22 -17.05 5.37 5.65
C VAL A 22 -17.29 6.88 5.75
N SER A 23 -17.94 7.34 6.82
CA SER A 23 -18.24 8.77 7.01
C SER A 23 -16.98 9.61 7.18
N THR A 24 -15.96 9.05 7.84
CA THR A 24 -14.67 9.73 8.04
C THR A 24 -13.91 9.84 6.72
N GLU A 25 -13.86 8.77 5.93
CA GLU A 25 -13.15 8.77 4.66
C GLU A 25 -13.84 9.63 3.61
N ILE A 26 -15.18 9.65 3.55
CA ILE A 26 -15.93 10.59 2.71
C ILE A 26 -15.63 12.05 3.11
N ARG A 27 -15.51 12.35 4.39
CA ARG A 27 -15.19 13.72 4.83
C ARG A 27 -13.80 14.16 4.34
N LYS A 28 -12.83 13.24 4.32
CA LYS A 28 -11.48 13.53 3.81
C LYS A 28 -11.41 13.57 2.29
N THR A 29 -12.18 12.72 1.63
CA THR A 29 -12.21 12.57 0.18
C THR A 29 -13.67 12.56 -0.28
N PRO A 30 -14.30 13.75 -0.47
CA PRO A 30 -15.73 13.87 -0.77
C PRO A 30 -16.20 13.10 -2.01
N SER A 31 -15.32 12.91 -2.99
CA SER A 31 -15.60 12.13 -4.19
C SER A 31 -15.91 10.65 -3.91
N LEU A 32 -15.51 10.10 -2.77
CA LEU A 32 -15.89 8.75 -2.34
C LEU A 32 -17.40 8.58 -2.15
N ALA A 33 -18.15 9.67 -1.86
CA ALA A 33 -19.60 9.60 -1.68
C ALA A 33 -20.35 9.20 -2.97
N ASN A 34 -19.72 9.43 -4.12
CA ASN A 34 -20.28 9.15 -5.43
C ASN A 34 -19.82 7.80 -6.00
N CYS A 35 -18.96 7.07 -5.28
CA CYS A 35 -18.47 5.78 -5.71
C CYS A 35 -19.50 4.67 -5.48
N ASP A 36 -19.27 3.52 -6.11
CA ASP A 36 -20.06 2.33 -5.87
C ASP A 36 -19.91 1.86 -4.41
N ILE A 37 -21.05 1.59 -3.76
CA ILE A 37 -21.06 1.24 -2.33
C ILE A 37 -20.50 -0.15 -2.07
N GLN A 38 -20.66 -1.10 -3.01
CA GLN A 38 -20.14 -2.47 -2.85
C GLN A 38 -18.61 -2.46 -2.91
N SER A 39 -18.02 -1.71 -3.84
CA SER A 39 -16.56 -1.53 -3.90
C SER A 39 -16.00 -0.84 -2.66
N PHE A 40 -16.73 0.13 -2.07
CA PHE A 40 -16.33 0.75 -0.80
C PHE A 40 -16.30 -0.30 0.32
N ILE A 41 -17.38 -1.07 0.46
CA ILE A 41 -17.46 -2.14 1.46
C ILE A 41 -16.31 -3.14 1.27
N GLY A 42 -16.12 -3.62 0.04
CA GLY A 42 -15.05 -4.53 -0.30
C GLY A 42 -13.66 -3.99 0.06
N ALA A 43 -13.38 -2.72 -0.25
CA ALA A 43 -12.09 -2.10 0.10
C ALA A 43 -11.87 -2.00 1.62
N VAL A 44 -12.91 -1.72 2.41
CA VAL A 44 -12.81 -1.71 3.88
C VAL A 44 -12.60 -3.12 4.42
N VAL A 45 -13.27 -4.12 3.87
CA VAL A 45 -13.10 -5.54 4.25
C VAL A 45 -11.67 -5.99 3.95
N GLN A 46 -11.12 -5.70 2.76
CA GLN A 46 -9.71 -6.00 2.43
C GLN A 46 -8.76 -5.35 3.43
N CYS A 47 -9.00 -4.08 3.79
CA CYS A 47 -8.17 -3.37 4.75
C CYS A 47 -8.19 -4.07 6.12
N SER A 48 -9.37 -4.49 6.58
CA SER A 48 -9.56 -5.22 7.83
C SER A 48 -8.91 -6.61 7.81
N GLN A 49 -8.96 -7.33 6.69
CA GLN A 49 -8.29 -8.63 6.51
C GLN A 49 -6.76 -8.52 6.64
N LEU A 50 -6.19 -7.36 6.30
CA LEU A 50 -4.77 -7.06 6.52
C LEU A 50 -4.49 -6.60 7.96
N GLY A 51 -5.51 -6.47 8.82
CA GLY A 51 -5.38 -5.87 10.14
C GLY A 51 -4.94 -4.40 10.05
N LEU A 52 -5.33 -3.71 8.99
CA LEU A 52 -5.17 -2.27 8.81
C LEU A 52 -6.53 -1.58 8.96
N GLU A 53 -6.50 -0.27 9.23
CA GLU A 53 -7.71 0.55 9.25
C GLU A 53 -7.49 1.73 8.29
N PRO A 54 -8.41 1.95 7.33
CA PRO A 54 -8.27 3.08 6.41
C PRO A 54 -8.48 4.38 7.19
N GLY A 55 -7.75 5.42 6.79
CA GLY A 55 -7.96 6.73 7.37
C GLY A 55 -7.32 6.96 8.73
N ASN A 56 -6.48 6.05 9.22
CA ASN A 56 -5.71 6.34 10.41
C ASN A 56 -4.73 7.51 10.12
N ALA A 57 -4.50 8.38 11.11
CA ALA A 57 -3.49 9.44 11.01
C ALA A 57 -2.05 8.89 10.83
N LEU A 58 -1.90 7.56 10.98
CA LEU A 58 -0.63 6.86 10.88
C LEU A 58 -0.21 6.60 9.42
N GLY A 59 -1.10 6.78 8.44
CA GLY A 59 -0.80 6.64 7.02
C GLY A 59 -0.60 5.19 6.57
N HIS A 60 -1.37 4.26 7.15
CA HIS A 60 -1.25 2.83 6.84
C HIS A 60 -2.02 2.42 5.60
N ALA A 61 -3.22 2.97 5.41
CA ALA A 61 -4.13 2.61 4.33
C ALA A 61 -5.02 3.80 3.95
N TYR A 62 -5.30 3.93 2.66
CA TYR A 62 -6.10 5.00 2.07
C TYR A 62 -7.16 4.40 1.15
N LEU A 63 -8.33 5.03 1.11
CA LEU A 63 -9.37 4.69 0.15
C LEU A 63 -9.47 5.81 -0.87
N LEU A 64 -9.34 5.48 -2.15
CA LEU A 64 -9.41 6.47 -3.23
C LEU A 64 -10.45 6.06 -4.28
N PRO A 65 -11.19 7.03 -4.85
CA PRO A 65 -11.97 6.79 -6.05
C PRO A 65 -11.07 6.29 -7.18
N PHE A 66 -11.57 5.32 -7.92
CA PHE A 66 -10.86 4.66 -8.99
C PHE A 66 -11.78 4.43 -10.20
N GLY A 67 -11.21 4.67 -11.38
CA GLY A 67 -11.91 4.54 -12.65
C GLY A 67 -12.94 5.65 -12.89
N ASN A 68 -13.50 5.63 -14.11
CA ASN A 68 -14.49 6.60 -14.59
C ASN A 68 -15.83 5.89 -14.83
N GLY A 69 -16.42 5.24 -13.82
CA GLY A 69 -17.73 4.61 -14.01
C GLY A 69 -17.71 3.23 -14.67
N LYS A 70 -16.72 2.38 -14.38
CA LYS A 70 -16.62 1.02 -14.95
C LYS A 70 -17.41 -0.06 -14.20
N SER A 71 -17.99 0.27 -13.04
CA SER A 71 -18.91 -0.66 -12.38
C SER A 71 -20.21 -0.78 -13.16
N ASP A 72 -20.95 -1.86 -12.93
CA ASP A 72 -22.22 -2.16 -13.61
C ASP A 72 -23.26 -1.02 -13.49
N ASN A 73 -23.13 -0.16 -12.48
CA ASN A 73 -24.01 0.97 -12.23
C ASN A 73 -23.44 2.32 -12.70
N GLY A 74 -22.34 2.33 -13.44
CA GLY A 74 -21.72 3.52 -14.01
C GLY A 74 -21.00 4.42 -13.00
N LYS A 75 -20.84 3.97 -11.74
CA LYS A 75 -20.09 4.71 -10.71
C LYS A 75 -18.63 4.29 -10.65
N SER A 76 -17.76 5.20 -10.24
CA SER A 76 -16.35 4.87 -9.94
C SER A 76 -16.30 3.87 -8.78
N ASN A 77 -15.32 2.97 -8.81
CA ASN A 77 -15.08 2.05 -7.70
C ASN A 77 -14.17 2.71 -6.66
N VAL A 78 -14.12 2.13 -5.47
CA VAL A 78 -13.17 2.52 -4.42
C VAL A 78 -12.01 1.54 -4.41
N GLN A 79 -10.78 2.03 -4.42
CA GLN A 79 -9.58 1.20 -4.26
C GLN A 79 -8.90 1.43 -2.93
N LEU A 80 -8.37 0.34 -2.38
CA LEU A 80 -7.49 0.34 -1.23
C LEU A 80 -6.05 0.59 -1.69
N ILE A 81 -5.44 1.66 -1.19
CA ILE A 81 -4.01 1.96 -1.34
C ILE A 81 -3.32 1.71 -0.01
N ILE A 82 -2.23 0.94 -0.02
CA ILE A 82 -1.48 0.67 1.20
C ILE A 82 -0.32 1.65 1.28
N GLY A 83 -0.26 2.42 2.37
CA GLY A 83 0.83 3.33 2.64
C GLY A 83 2.10 2.57 3.01
N TYR A 84 3.28 3.17 2.76
CA TYR A 84 4.55 2.52 3.11
C TYR A 84 4.66 2.21 4.60
N ARG A 85 4.05 3.03 5.47
CA ARG A 85 4.01 2.78 6.92
C ARG A 85 3.18 1.55 7.26
N GLY A 86 2.06 1.36 6.56
CA GLY A 86 1.24 0.15 6.67
C GLY A 86 2.01 -1.08 6.18
N MET A 87 2.75 -0.95 5.06
CA MET A 87 3.60 -2.03 4.58
C MET A 87 4.73 -2.39 5.56
N ILE A 88 5.38 -1.39 6.17
CA ILE A 88 6.41 -1.62 7.20
C ILE A 88 5.81 -2.29 8.44
N ASP A 89 4.63 -1.84 8.88
CA ASP A 89 3.92 -2.47 10.01
C ASP A 89 3.62 -3.94 9.73
N LEU A 90 3.03 -4.24 8.57
CA LEU A 90 2.77 -5.60 8.11
C LEU A 90 4.04 -6.45 8.05
N ALA A 91 5.12 -5.92 7.47
CA ALA A 91 6.39 -6.62 7.37
C ALA A 91 6.96 -6.98 8.76
N ARG A 92 6.87 -6.08 9.74
CA ARG A 92 7.37 -6.32 11.10
C ARG A 92 6.56 -7.38 11.86
N ARG A 93 5.31 -7.66 11.47
CA ARG A 93 4.49 -8.70 12.10
C ARG A 93 5.02 -10.11 11.91
N SER A 94 5.88 -10.36 10.90
CA SER A 94 6.56 -11.67 10.77
C SER A 94 7.48 -11.97 11.95
N GLY A 95 7.86 -10.95 12.72
CA GLY A 95 8.82 -11.05 13.80
C GLY A 95 10.24 -11.29 13.31
N GLN A 96 10.50 -11.45 12.01
CA GLN A 96 11.83 -11.67 11.44
C GLN A 96 12.55 -10.35 11.12
N ILE A 97 11.78 -9.27 10.95
CA ILE A 97 12.28 -7.96 10.54
C ILE A 97 12.43 -7.07 11.78
N ILE A 98 13.66 -6.65 12.06
CA ILE A 98 13.98 -5.69 13.12
C ILE A 98 13.54 -4.28 12.71
N SER A 99 13.98 -3.85 11.52
CA SER A 99 13.71 -2.50 11.00
C SER A 99 13.76 -2.46 9.48
N ILE A 100 13.01 -1.52 8.91
CA ILE A 100 13.06 -1.14 7.49
C ILE A 100 13.23 0.37 7.43
N SER A 101 14.10 0.83 6.55
CA SER A 101 14.31 2.25 6.30
C SER A 101 14.51 2.49 4.81
N ALA A 102 14.15 3.68 4.35
CA ALA A 102 14.46 4.15 3.00
C ALA A 102 15.02 5.56 3.04
N ARG A 103 15.94 5.85 2.13
CA ARG A 103 16.68 7.10 2.06
C ARG A 103 16.89 7.50 0.60
N THR A 104 16.87 8.80 0.37
CA THR A 104 17.30 9.43 -0.88
C THR A 104 18.81 9.69 -0.81
N VAL A 105 19.47 9.56 -1.94
CA VAL A 105 20.89 9.88 -2.14
C VAL A 105 20.93 11.06 -3.09
N ARG A 106 21.62 12.12 -2.72
CA ARG A 106 21.74 13.35 -3.49
C ARG A 106 23.10 13.46 -4.14
N GLN A 107 23.15 14.27 -5.21
CA GLN A 107 24.40 14.61 -5.86
C GLN A 107 25.35 15.24 -4.85
N GLY A 108 26.56 14.69 -4.70
CA GLY A 108 27.55 15.14 -3.71
C GLY A 108 27.68 14.21 -2.51
N ASP A 109 26.67 13.39 -2.20
CA ASP A 109 26.77 12.40 -1.14
C ASP A 109 27.86 11.35 -1.46
N ASN A 110 28.55 10.87 -0.41
CA ASN A 110 29.41 9.71 -0.55
C ASN A 110 28.56 8.44 -0.47
N PHE A 111 28.28 7.88 -1.65
CA PHE A 111 27.41 6.73 -1.81
C PHE A 111 28.10 5.62 -2.60
N HIS A 112 28.10 4.42 -2.03
CA HIS A 112 28.68 3.22 -2.62
C HIS A 112 27.83 2.00 -2.28
N PHE A 113 27.62 1.11 -3.25
CA PHE A 113 26.93 -0.14 -3.05
C PHE A 113 27.49 -1.25 -3.95
N GLU A 114 27.46 -2.48 -3.46
CA GLU A 114 27.93 -3.68 -4.16
C GLU A 114 26.95 -4.83 -3.90
N TYR A 115 26.56 -5.54 -4.96
CA TYR A 115 25.69 -6.73 -4.89
C TYR A 115 26.48 -8.05 -4.98
N GLY A 116 27.80 -8.02 -4.91
CA GLY A 116 28.62 -9.23 -5.05
C GLY A 116 28.29 -10.30 -4.00
N LEU A 117 29.11 -11.35 -3.90
CA LEU A 117 28.92 -12.39 -2.89
C LEU A 117 28.85 -11.86 -1.44
N ASN A 118 29.43 -10.67 -1.22
CA ASN A 118 29.31 -9.91 0.01
C ASN A 118 28.63 -8.58 -0.32
N GLU A 119 27.31 -8.50 -0.13
CA GLU A 119 26.57 -7.28 -0.37
C GLU A 119 26.98 -6.18 0.63
N ASN A 120 27.16 -4.96 0.15
CA ASN A 120 27.52 -3.82 1.00
C ASN A 120 26.87 -2.53 0.51
N LEU A 121 26.49 -1.65 1.44
CA LEU A 121 25.93 -0.33 1.15
C LEU A 121 26.44 0.69 2.16
N THR A 122 27.09 1.74 1.65
CA THR A 122 27.58 2.88 2.41
C THR A 122 26.91 4.15 1.90
N HIS A 123 26.34 4.94 2.79
CA HIS A 123 25.78 6.25 2.49
C HIS A 123 26.15 7.25 3.58
N ILE A 124 26.93 8.27 3.22
CA ILE A 124 27.28 9.40 4.09
C ILE A 124 26.72 10.66 3.44
N PRO A 125 25.62 11.23 3.97
CA PRO A 125 25.03 12.44 3.44
C PRO A 125 25.92 13.66 3.69
N GLU A 126 26.02 14.55 2.70
CA GLU A 126 26.72 15.84 2.84
C GLU A 126 25.80 16.98 3.31
N GLY A 127 24.53 16.68 3.60
CA GLY A 127 23.57 17.65 4.14
C GLY A 127 23.05 18.67 3.12
N ASN A 128 23.16 18.36 1.83
CA ASN A 128 22.78 19.23 0.73
C ASN A 128 21.36 18.95 0.20
N GLU A 129 20.35 19.24 1.04
CA GLU A 129 18.93 18.93 0.78
C GLU A 129 18.41 19.43 -0.59
N ASP A 130 18.96 20.52 -1.12
CA ASP A 130 18.56 21.09 -2.41
C ASP A 130 19.19 20.40 -3.63
N SER A 131 20.17 19.51 -3.42
CA SER A 131 20.87 18.85 -4.51
C SER A 131 20.01 17.78 -5.18
N PRO A 132 20.15 17.58 -6.50
CA PRO A 132 19.38 16.58 -7.24
C PRO A 132 19.53 15.18 -6.65
N ILE A 133 18.42 14.45 -6.58
CA ILE A 133 18.42 13.04 -6.15
C ILE A 133 18.98 12.17 -7.26
N THR A 134 19.95 11.33 -6.93
CA THR A 134 20.61 10.41 -7.88
C THR A 134 20.12 8.98 -7.71
N HIS A 135 19.89 8.56 -6.46
CA HIS A 135 19.45 7.21 -6.10
C HIS A 135 18.46 7.27 -4.94
N VAL A 136 17.68 6.21 -4.79
CA VAL A 136 16.88 5.94 -3.61
C VAL A 136 17.14 4.49 -3.22
N TYR A 137 17.37 4.24 -1.94
CA TYR A 137 17.59 2.89 -1.45
C TYR A 137 16.68 2.58 -0.26
N ALA A 138 16.44 1.29 -0.04
CA ALA A 138 15.80 0.77 1.16
C ALA A 138 16.67 -0.32 1.78
N VAL A 139 16.69 -0.39 3.11
CA VAL A 139 17.43 -1.40 3.89
C VAL A 139 16.48 -2.04 4.89
N ALA A 140 16.50 -3.36 4.95
CA ALA A 140 15.88 -4.16 6.00
C ALA A 140 16.96 -4.86 6.83
N ARG A 141 16.80 -4.82 8.16
CA ARG A 141 17.60 -5.61 9.10
C ARG A 141 16.76 -6.76 9.62
N LEU A 142 17.29 -7.97 9.54
CA LEU A 142 16.67 -9.20 10.01
C LEU A 142 17.21 -9.60 11.39
N LYS A 143 16.48 -10.46 12.10
CA LYS A 143 16.88 -10.94 13.43
C LYS A 143 18.19 -11.72 13.43
N ASP A 144 18.46 -12.46 12.37
CA ASP A 144 19.64 -13.33 12.25
C ASP A 144 20.84 -12.56 11.68
N GLU A 145 20.97 -11.27 12.01
CA GLU A 145 22.00 -10.33 11.52
C GLU A 145 22.02 -10.10 10.00
N GLY A 146 21.16 -10.78 9.25
CA GLY A 146 20.97 -10.58 7.82
C GLY A 146 20.55 -9.15 7.48
N VAL A 147 21.17 -8.59 6.45
CA VAL A 147 20.81 -7.30 5.88
C VAL A 147 20.39 -7.54 4.43
N GLN A 148 19.25 -6.99 4.05
CA GLN A 148 18.82 -6.94 2.66
C GLN A 148 18.66 -5.46 2.29
N PHE A 149 19.18 -5.06 1.13
CA PHE A 149 18.90 -3.74 0.59
C PHE A 149 18.49 -3.81 -0.87
N GLU A 150 17.86 -2.73 -1.32
CA GLU A 150 17.52 -2.50 -2.72
C GLU A 150 17.89 -1.06 -3.05
N VAL A 151 18.55 -0.85 -4.20
CA VAL A 151 18.90 0.47 -4.72
C VAL A 151 18.22 0.67 -6.07
N MET A 152 17.56 1.82 -6.24
CA MET A 152 17.06 2.28 -7.52
C MET A 152 17.68 3.62 -7.88
N THR A 153 18.10 3.76 -9.14
CA THR A 153 18.53 5.05 -9.68
C THR A 153 17.34 5.98 -9.87
N TYR A 154 17.58 7.29 -9.93
CA TYR A 154 16.56 8.29 -10.26
C TYR A 154 15.79 7.88 -11.53
N ASN A 155 16.50 7.47 -12.59
CA ASN A 155 15.89 7.05 -13.85
C ASN A 155 15.01 5.80 -13.72
N GLN A 156 15.36 4.85 -12.83
CA GLN A 156 14.51 3.69 -12.56
C GLN A 156 13.22 4.10 -11.83
N ILE A 157 13.29 5.06 -10.91
CA ILE A 157 12.11 5.62 -10.25
C ILE A 157 11.22 6.37 -11.25
N GLU A 158 11.80 7.19 -12.13
CA GLU A 158 11.04 7.91 -13.15
C GLU A 158 10.31 6.94 -14.10
N LYS A 159 10.92 5.81 -14.46
CA LYS A 159 10.23 4.77 -15.23
C LYS A 159 9.00 4.19 -14.52
N VAL A 160 9.04 4.06 -13.20
CA VAL A 160 7.88 3.65 -12.38
C VAL A 160 6.85 4.77 -12.31
N ARG A 161 7.29 6.02 -12.17
CA ARG A 161 6.40 7.18 -12.19
C ARG A 161 5.66 7.27 -13.53
N ASP A 162 6.37 7.12 -14.64
CA ASP A 162 5.82 7.29 -15.99
C ASP A 162 4.82 6.19 -16.36
N SER A 163 4.96 4.98 -15.79
CA SER A 163 3.97 3.91 -15.94
C SER A 163 2.77 4.04 -15.01
N SER A 164 2.88 4.82 -13.93
CA SER A 164 1.77 5.11 -13.01
C SER A 164 0.80 6.11 -13.62
N LYS A 165 -0.51 5.85 -13.48
CA LYS A 165 -1.54 6.83 -13.84
C LYS A 165 -1.52 8.09 -12.98
N ALA A 166 -1.02 7.97 -11.75
CA ALA A 166 -0.76 9.10 -10.88
C ALA A 166 0.60 9.75 -11.18
N GLY A 167 1.37 9.31 -12.19
CA GLY A 167 2.71 9.84 -12.45
C GLY A 167 2.77 11.34 -12.70
N LYS A 168 1.71 11.90 -13.30
CA LYS A 168 1.59 13.32 -13.63
C LYS A 168 0.74 14.14 -12.65
N ASN A 169 0.15 13.49 -11.63
CA ASN A 169 -0.84 14.09 -10.74
C ASN A 169 -0.60 13.66 -9.29
N GLY A 170 -1.18 14.36 -8.31
CA GLY A 170 -1.23 13.86 -6.93
C GLY A 170 0.15 13.66 -6.26
N PRO A 171 0.37 12.57 -5.50
CA PRO A 171 1.57 12.39 -4.68
C PRO A 171 2.89 12.33 -5.45
N TRP A 172 2.90 11.87 -6.69
CA TRP A 172 4.13 11.86 -7.50
C TRP A 172 4.62 13.28 -7.85
N VAL A 173 3.72 14.26 -7.90
CA VAL A 173 4.05 15.68 -8.15
C VAL A 173 4.34 16.42 -6.86
N THR A 174 3.54 16.17 -5.82
CA THR A 174 3.60 16.93 -4.57
C THR A 174 4.57 16.35 -3.54
N HIS A 175 4.87 15.05 -3.61
CA HIS A 175 5.63 14.29 -2.62
C HIS A 175 6.50 13.22 -3.31
N TRP A 176 7.25 13.60 -4.35
CA TRP A 176 8.03 12.68 -5.18
C TRP A 176 8.95 11.76 -4.35
N GLU A 177 9.64 12.30 -3.35
CA GLU A 177 10.56 11.51 -2.52
C GLU A 177 9.87 10.39 -1.74
N GLU A 178 8.68 10.66 -1.21
CA GLU A 178 7.92 9.66 -0.46
C GLU A 178 7.41 8.56 -1.40
N MET A 179 7.04 8.92 -2.63
CA MET A 179 6.67 7.95 -3.67
C MET A 179 7.86 7.12 -4.14
N ALA A 180 9.03 7.73 -4.28
CA ALA A 180 10.27 7.03 -4.60
C ALA A 180 10.65 6.04 -3.49
N LYS A 181 10.63 6.47 -2.22
CA LYS A 181 10.87 5.60 -1.06
C LYS A 181 9.87 4.45 -1.00
N LYS A 182 8.56 4.72 -1.20
CA LYS A 182 7.52 3.68 -1.28
C LYS A 182 7.84 2.64 -2.36
N THR A 183 8.29 3.09 -3.52
CA THR A 183 8.64 2.24 -4.66
C THR A 183 9.79 1.28 -4.32
N VAL A 184 10.89 1.80 -3.75
CA VAL A 184 12.05 0.96 -3.40
C VAL A 184 11.71 0.00 -2.26
N ILE A 185 10.96 0.46 -1.25
CA ILE A 185 10.47 -0.39 -0.15
C ILE A 185 9.65 -1.56 -0.70
N ARG A 186 8.76 -1.32 -1.68
CA ARG A 186 7.97 -2.41 -2.27
C ARG A 186 8.83 -3.43 -2.99
N ARG A 187 9.85 -2.98 -3.72
CA ARG A 187 10.77 -3.88 -4.42
C ARG A 187 11.58 -4.71 -3.43
N LEU A 188 12.05 -4.10 -2.34
CA LEU A 188 12.74 -4.79 -1.25
C LEU A 188 11.87 -5.92 -0.64
N PHE A 189 10.57 -5.71 -0.47
CA PHE A 189 9.68 -6.73 0.10
C PHE A 189 9.61 -8.05 -0.67
N LYS A 190 9.97 -8.06 -1.96
CA LYS A 190 9.99 -9.30 -2.77
C LYS A 190 11.05 -10.30 -2.29
N TYR A 191 12.04 -9.83 -1.53
CA TYR A 191 13.14 -10.64 -1.03
C TYR A 191 13.05 -10.93 0.48
N LEU A 192 12.12 -10.27 1.20
CA LEU A 192 12.05 -10.42 2.65
C LEU A 192 11.19 -11.62 3.05
N PRO A 193 11.51 -12.31 4.16
CA PRO A 193 10.67 -13.34 4.76
C PRO A 193 9.45 -12.67 5.43
N VAL A 194 8.44 -12.36 4.63
CA VAL A 194 7.20 -11.69 5.05
C VAL A 194 6.02 -12.65 5.04
N SER A 195 4.99 -12.30 5.82
CA SER A 195 3.78 -13.12 5.93
C SER A 195 2.92 -13.08 4.66
N ILE A 196 1.94 -13.99 4.55
CA ILE A 196 1.01 -14.06 3.42
C ILE A 196 0.19 -12.76 3.31
N GLU A 197 -0.21 -12.17 4.43
CA GLU A 197 -0.92 -10.89 4.48
C GLU A 197 -0.10 -9.78 3.82
N MET A 198 1.21 -9.77 4.06
CA MET A 198 2.10 -8.79 3.45
C MET A 198 2.25 -9.02 1.94
N GLN A 199 2.33 -10.27 1.48
CA GLN A 199 2.32 -10.57 0.05
C GLN A 199 1.02 -10.10 -0.61
N LYS A 200 -0.14 -10.34 0.01
CA LYS A 200 -1.44 -9.83 -0.45
C LYS A 200 -1.45 -8.30 -0.51
N ALA A 201 -0.91 -7.63 0.51
CA ALA A 201 -0.79 -6.18 0.56
C ALA A 201 0.05 -5.62 -0.61
N VAL A 202 1.21 -6.22 -0.88
CA VAL A 202 2.06 -5.83 -2.02
C VAL A 202 1.31 -5.97 -3.33
N ILE A 203 0.61 -7.10 -3.54
CA ILE A 203 -0.16 -7.35 -4.77
C ILE A 203 -1.30 -6.32 -4.94
N LEU A 204 -2.05 -6.02 -3.87
CA LEU A 204 -3.13 -5.03 -3.92
C LEU A 204 -2.61 -3.64 -4.28
N ASP A 205 -1.47 -3.25 -3.70
CA ASP A 205 -0.84 -1.96 -3.95
C ASP A 205 -0.22 -1.87 -5.36
N GLU A 206 0.37 -2.96 -5.88
CA GLU A 206 0.81 -3.08 -7.28
C GLU A 206 -0.36 -2.96 -8.26
N LYS A 207 -1.49 -3.63 -8.00
CA LYS A 207 -2.70 -3.49 -8.83
C LYS A 207 -3.17 -2.05 -8.87
N ALA A 208 -3.22 -1.38 -7.72
CA ALA A 208 -3.64 0.01 -7.65
C ALA A 208 -2.71 0.94 -8.47
N GLU A 209 -1.39 0.78 -8.37
CA GLU A 209 -0.44 1.57 -9.15
C GLU A 209 -0.49 1.27 -10.65
N ALA A 210 -0.67 0.01 -11.03
CA ALA A 210 -0.85 -0.40 -12.42
C ALA A 210 -2.23 -0.03 -12.99
N ASN A 211 -3.11 0.59 -12.19
CA ASN A 211 -4.50 0.87 -12.53
C ASN A 211 -5.23 -0.41 -12.99
N ILE A 212 -4.97 -1.51 -12.31
CA ILE A 212 -5.73 -2.75 -12.43
C ILE A 212 -6.79 -2.69 -11.34
N GLU A 213 -8.02 -2.99 -11.72
CA GLU A 213 -9.14 -3.01 -10.79
C GLU A 213 -8.91 -4.07 -9.71
N GLN A 214 -9.20 -3.70 -8.46
CA GLN A 214 -9.16 -4.63 -7.36
C GLN A 214 -10.49 -5.38 -7.39
N ASP A 215 -10.42 -6.69 -7.60
CA ASP A 215 -11.63 -7.51 -7.61
C ASP A 215 -12.18 -7.59 -6.18
N HIS A 216 -13.34 -6.96 -5.97
CA HIS A 216 -14.06 -6.97 -4.71
C HIS A 216 -15.17 -8.04 -4.69
N SER A 217 -15.47 -8.68 -5.83
CA SER A 217 -16.56 -9.65 -5.96
C SER A 217 -16.25 -10.96 -5.20
N ALA A 218 -15.01 -11.44 -5.29
CA ALA A 218 -14.53 -12.63 -4.59
C ALA A 218 -14.63 -12.54 -3.05
N ILE A 219 -14.68 -11.33 -2.49
CA ILE A 219 -14.84 -11.11 -1.03
C ILE A 219 -16.24 -11.52 -0.60
N PHE A 220 -17.24 -11.22 -1.43
CA PHE A 220 -18.62 -11.55 -1.14
C PHE A 220 -18.86 -13.04 -1.38
N GLU A 221 -18.30 -13.63 -2.44
CA GLU A 221 -18.46 -15.07 -2.76
C GLU A 221 -17.88 -16.01 -1.68
N ALA A 222 -16.69 -15.71 -1.14
CA ALA A 222 -16.07 -16.53 -0.09
C ALA A 222 -16.84 -16.54 1.24
N GLU A 223 -17.62 -15.50 1.54
CA GLU A 223 -18.46 -15.44 2.74
C GLU A 223 -19.82 -16.13 2.53
N PHE A 224 -20.33 -16.25 1.29
CA PHE A 224 -21.56 -17.01 1.01
C PHE A 224 -21.34 -18.54 1.11
N GLU A 225 -20.14 -19.06 0.83
CA GLU A 225 -19.83 -20.48 1.03
C GLU A 225 -19.76 -20.89 2.51
N GLU A 226 -19.34 -20.00 3.42
CA GLU A 226 -19.33 -20.31 4.88
C GLU A 226 -20.73 -20.36 5.51
N VAL A 227 -21.78 -19.90 4.82
CA VAL A 227 -23.17 -19.91 5.34
C VAL A 227 -23.87 -21.26 5.11
N ASP A 228 -23.32 -22.16 4.31
CA ASP A 228 -23.95 -23.45 3.98
C ASP A 228 -23.33 -24.68 4.69
N SER A 229 -22.72 -24.48 5.87
CA SER A 229 -22.30 -25.61 6.71
C SER A 229 -22.92 -25.60 8.12
N ASN A 230 -23.84 -26.56 8.29
CA ASN A 230 -24.45 -27.09 9.53
C ASN A 230 -25.74 -26.43 10.04
N GLY A 231 -26.87 -26.81 9.46
CA GLY A 231 -27.65 -27.93 10.01
C GLY A 231 -28.87 -27.62 10.90
N ASN A 232 -30.01 -28.17 10.45
CA ASN A 232 -31.32 -28.41 11.10
C ASN A 232 -32.30 -27.24 11.24
#